data_AF-A0A3N1PNE0-F1
#
_entry.id   AF-A0A3N1PNE0-F1
#
_cell.length_a   1.000
_cell.length_b   1.000
_cell.length_c   1.000
_cell.angle_alpha   90.00
_cell.angle_beta   90.00
_cell.angle_gamma   90.00
#
_symmetry.space_group_name_H-M   'P 1'
#
loop_
_entity.id
_entity.type
_entity.pdbx_description
1 polymer ?
#
loop_
_entity_poly.entity_id
_entity_poly.type
_entity_poly.pdbx_seq_one_letter_code
_entity_poly.pdbx_strand_id
1 'polypeptide(L)'
;MHNPDHSQDVTAGEVLAPYLHARAADFLRGLRLHTESGSDTAGAEEAARTLRGAARRIGGTLHTFRSLLDTAWADRLRTELAWLSGTLALEQACTSRLVRLVDALSRLSNGGGPVPAARGTEGGTGLTVGAARAGALLERQLTLARTRAHSASLQALGSARFHAVADAVALLASEVPLGPAGSAPAIEVIDAPAELAERRLLDAVAALPLARAAHPYNADALALAAGESQDAPWHQTRLLLRLHRYATEALHTGGEPDAHLYEAARALDRHRDAAEAASAAAAAARTPRIAPATAYALGVLHADQRHEVEAARFAFQQAWRTTTAPVP
;
A
#
# COMPACT_ATOMS: atom_id res chain seq x y z
N MET A 1 -46.27 1.89 -17.75
CA MET A 1 -46.08 2.70 -16.53
C MET A 1 -44.93 2.08 -15.77
N HIS A 2 -43.77 2.72 -15.83
CA HIS A 2 -42.57 2.30 -15.11
C HIS A 2 -42.74 2.82 -13.68
N ASN A 3 -42.79 1.94 -12.69
CA ASN A 3 -43.05 2.28 -11.30
C ASN A 3 -41.78 2.91 -10.68
N PRO A 4 -41.76 4.19 -10.29
CA PRO A 4 -40.56 4.84 -9.77
C PRO A 4 -40.31 4.59 -8.26
N ASP A 5 -41.16 3.84 -7.56
CA ASP A 5 -41.12 3.70 -6.09
C ASP A 5 -40.11 2.66 -5.55
N HIS A 6 -39.62 1.71 -6.35
CA HIS A 6 -38.77 0.63 -5.80
C HIS A 6 -37.37 1.08 -5.36
N SER A 7 -36.93 2.28 -5.72
CA SER A 7 -35.64 2.82 -5.28
C SER A 7 -35.72 3.54 -3.91
N GLN A 8 -36.92 3.86 -3.42
CA GLN A 8 -37.09 4.57 -2.13
C GLN A 8 -37.08 3.64 -0.91
N ASP A 9 -37.33 2.34 -1.09
CA ASP A 9 -37.41 1.36 0.00
C ASP A 9 -36.07 0.66 0.32
N VAL A 10 -35.02 0.90 -0.47
CA VAL A 10 -33.72 0.23 -0.24
C VAL A 10 -33.01 0.88 0.93
N THR A 11 -32.69 0.08 1.95
CA THR A 11 -31.93 0.52 3.12
C THR A 11 -30.44 0.62 2.81
N ALA A 12 -29.72 1.46 3.56
CA ALA A 12 -28.27 1.58 3.39
C ALA A 12 -27.52 0.25 3.61
N GLY A 13 -28.03 -0.59 4.52
CA GLY A 13 -27.53 -1.93 4.75
C GLY A 13 -27.68 -2.85 3.54
N GLU A 14 -28.82 -2.81 2.85
CA GLU A 14 -29.07 -3.62 1.64
C GLU A 14 -28.15 -3.25 0.48
N VAL A 15 -27.69 -2.00 0.39
CA VAL A 15 -26.69 -1.59 -0.61
C VAL A 15 -25.28 -2.08 -0.24
N LEU A 16 -24.88 -1.98 1.03
CA LEU A 16 -23.53 -2.34 1.47
C LEU A 16 -23.31 -3.85 1.62
N ALA A 17 -24.34 -4.58 2.02
CA ALA A 17 -24.23 -6.00 2.36
C ALA A 17 -23.72 -6.87 1.18
N PRO A 18 -24.22 -6.72 -0.07
CA PRO A 18 -23.71 -7.48 -1.21
C PRO A 18 -22.19 -7.32 -1.41
N TYR A 19 -21.66 -6.10 -1.27
CA TYR A 19 -20.22 -5.86 -1.39
C TYR A 19 -19.44 -6.53 -0.25
N LEU A 20 -19.89 -6.38 1.00
CA LEU A 20 -19.23 -6.99 2.15
C LEU A 20 -19.26 -8.52 2.08
N HIS A 21 -20.38 -9.13 1.68
CA HIS A 21 -20.49 -10.57 1.45
C HIS A 21 -19.55 -11.05 0.35
N ALA A 22 -19.47 -10.34 -0.78
CA ALA A 22 -18.55 -10.68 -1.87
C ALA A 22 -17.08 -10.64 -1.41
N ARG A 23 -16.68 -9.60 -0.66
CA ARG A 23 -15.31 -9.48 -0.14
C ARG A 23 -15.00 -10.50 0.96
N ALA A 24 -15.99 -10.85 1.79
CA ALA A 24 -15.87 -11.93 2.77
C ALA A 24 -15.69 -13.29 2.06
N ALA A 25 -16.46 -13.56 0.99
CA ALA A 25 -16.29 -14.75 0.17
C ALA A 25 -14.91 -14.81 -0.50
N ASP A 26 -14.38 -13.69 -1.00
CA ASP A 26 -13.03 -13.60 -1.54
C ASP A 26 -11.96 -13.92 -0.48
N PHE A 27 -12.17 -13.44 0.75
CA PHE A 27 -11.28 -13.75 1.89
C PHE A 27 -11.29 -15.26 2.20
N LEU A 28 -12.47 -15.86 2.36
CA LEU A 28 -12.61 -17.30 2.63
C LEU A 28 -12.06 -18.17 1.49
N ARG A 29 -12.24 -17.74 0.25
CA ARG A 29 -11.63 -18.39 -0.93
C ARG A 29 -10.11 -18.31 -0.87
N GLY A 30 -9.56 -17.15 -0.53
CA GLY A 30 -8.12 -16.97 -0.32
C GLY A 30 -7.57 -17.88 0.79
N LEU A 31 -8.34 -18.10 1.87
CA LEU A 31 -7.95 -19.02 2.94
C LEU A 31 -7.90 -20.45 2.45
N ARG A 32 -8.93 -20.88 1.72
CA ARG A 32 -8.98 -22.22 1.14
C ARG A 32 -7.80 -22.45 0.19
N LEU A 33 -7.53 -21.50 -0.71
CA LEU A 33 -6.38 -21.57 -1.61
C LEU A 33 -5.06 -21.65 -0.84
N HIS A 34 -4.92 -20.90 0.27
CA HIS A 34 -3.73 -20.96 1.10
C HIS A 34 -3.53 -22.35 1.72
N THR A 35 -4.60 -22.97 2.22
CA THR A 35 -4.55 -24.34 2.76
C THR A 35 -4.26 -25.40 1.69
N GLU A 36 -4.77 -25.19 0.47
CA GLU A 36 -4.58 -26.11 -0.66
C GLU A 36 -3.18 -25.97 -1.31
N SER A 37 -2.53 -24.81 -1.17
CA SER A 37 -1.22 -24.53 -1.79
C SER A 37 -0.11 -25.45 -1.28
N GLY A 38 -0.19 -25.95 -0.04
CA GLY A 38 0.81 -26.90 0.50
C GLY A 38 2.24 -26.38 0.37
N SER A 39 3.06 -27.03 -0.46
CA SER A 39 4.45 -26.63 -0.77
C SER A 39 4.60 -25.70 -1.98
N ASP A 40 3.52 -25.38 -2.69
CA ASP A 40 3.53 -24.43 -3.80
C ASP A 40 3.68 -22.99 -3.29
N THR A 41 4.91 -22.49 -3.38
CA THR A 41 5.23 -21.11 -3.00
C THR A 41 4.49 -20.05 -3.82
N ALA A 42 4.27 -20.28 -5.12
CA ALA A 42 3.61 -19.30 -5.98
C ALA A 42 2.11 -19.23 -5.68
N GLY A 43 1.46 -20.38 -5.50
CA GLY A 43 0.09 -20.48 -5.02
C GLY A 43 -0.11 -19.85 -3.64
N ALA A 44 0.82 -20.10 -2.71
CA ALA A 44 0.76 -19.51 -1.37
C ALA A 44 0.89 -17.97 -1.40
N GLU A 45 1.75 -17.43 -2.25
CA GLU A 45 1.88 -15.98 -2.47
C GLU A 45 0.62 -15.36 -3.09
N GLU A 46 0.00 -16.03 -4.06
CA GLU A 46 -1.27 -15.59 -4.65
C GLU A 46 -2.41 -15.59 -3.64
N ALA A 47 -2.51 -16.66 -2.84
CA ALA A 47 -3.49 -16.78 -1.78
C ALA A 47 -3.30 -15.67 -0.73
N ALA A 48 -2.05 -15.41 -0.30
CA ALA A 48 -1.73 -14.33 0.62
C ALA A 48 -2.04 -12.94 0.03
N ARG A 49 -1.86 -12.74 -1.28
CA ARG A 49 -2.23 -11.49 -1.96
C ARG A 49 -3.76 -11.31 -1.99
N THR A 50 -4.49 -12.36 -2.31
CA THR A 50 -5.96 -12.39 -2.30
C THR A 50 -6.50 -12.07 -0.91
N LEU A 51 -5.98 -12.75 0.13
CA LEU A 51 -6.35 -12.52 1.53
C LEU A 51 -6.13 -11.08 1.97
N ARG A 52 -4.94 -10.51 1.69
CA ARG A 52 -4.66 -9.11 2.00
C ARG A 52 -5.54 -8.15 1.22
N GLY A 53 -5.82 -8.46 -0.04
CA GLY A 53 -6.72 -7.69 -0.89
C GLY A 53 -8.12 -7.60 -0.30
N ALA A 54 -8.70 -8.75 0.07
CA ALA A 54 -10.02 -8.83 0.69
C ALA A 54 -10.05 -8.18 2.08
N ALA A 55 -9.09 -8.49 2.96
CA ALA A 55 -9.00 -7.91 4.30
C ALA A 55 -8.93 -6.37 4.29
N ARG A 56 -8.15 -5.78 3.36
CA ARG A 56 -8.04 -4.32 3.22
C ARG A 56 -9.33 -3.69 2.71
N ARG A 57 -10.04 -4.35 1.79
CA ARG A 57 -11.34 -3.89 1.27
C ARG A 57 -12.40 -3.92 2.36
N ILE A 58 -12.56 -5.05 3.05
CA ILE A 58 -13.45 -5.17 4.20
C ILE A 58 -13.11 -4.09 5.23
N GLY A 59 -11.85 -4.04 5.70
CA GLY A 59 -11.44 -3.05 6.70
C GLY A 59 -11.60 -1.59 6.27
N GLY A 60 -11.49 -1.30 4.97
CA GLY A 60 -11.72 0.03 4.40
C GLY A 60 -13.21 0.40 4.34
N THR A 61 -14.08 -0.52 3.90
CA THR A 61 -15.52 -0.32 3.91
C THR A 61 -16.04 -0.14 5.33
N LEU A 62 -15.58 -0.96 6.28
CA LEU A 62 -15.91 -0.81 7.70
C LEU A 62 -15.41 0.53 8.27
N HIS A 63 -14.32 1.10 7.73
CA HIS A 63 -13.81 2.41 8.16
C HIS A 63 -14.69 3.54 7.65
N THR A 64 -15.00 3.53 6.35
CA THR A 64 -15.76 4.60 5.70
C THR A 64 -17.21 4.60 6.18
N PHE A 65 -17.89 3.45 6.15
CA PHE A 65 -19.31 3.32 6.49
C PHE A 65 -19.56 2.98 7.96
N ARG A 66 -18.61 3.30 8.85
CA ARG A 66 -18.66 2.99 10.29
C ARG A 66 -19.97 3.42 10.94
N SER A 67 -20.54 4.56 10.54
CA SER A 67 -21.79 5.09 11.09
C SER A 67 -23.03 4.26 10.78
N LEU A 68 -23.00 3.43 9.72
CA LEU A 68 -24.11 2.59 9.27
C LEU A 68 -24.07 1.18 9.89
N LEU A 69 -22.98 0.84 10.58
CA LEU A 69 -22.68 -0.49 11.11
C LEU A 69 -22.67 -0.48 12.65
N ASP A 70 -22.67 -1.66 13.27
CA ASP A 70 -22.30 -1.77 14.68
C ASP A 70 -20.85 -1.27 14.84
N THR A 71 -20.71 -0.12 15.50
CA THR A 71 -19.43 0.57 15.61
C THR A 71 -18.38 -0.21 16.41
N ALA A 72 -18.79 -0.92 17.46
CA ALA A 72 -17.87 -1.66 18.33
C ALA A 72 -17.37 -2.93 17.64
N TRP A 73 -18.26 -3.61 16.92
CA TRP A 73 -17.90 -4.74 16.06
C TRP A 73 -16.99 -4.30 14.91
N ALA A 74 -17.34 -3.23 14.20
CA ALA A 74 -16.57 -2.75 13.06
C ALA A 74 -15.15 -2.34 13.45
N ASP A 75 -14.97 -1.62 14.58
CA ASP A 75 -13.65 -1.20 15.05
C ASP A 75 -12.78 -2.38 15.50
N ARG A 76 -13.38 -3.37 16.15
CA ARG A 76 -12.68 -4.60 16.55
C ARG A 76 -12.22 -5.38 15.32
N LEU A 77 -13.12 -5.68 14.39
CA LEU A 77 -12.78 -6.43 13.18
C LEU A 77 -11.74 -5.70 12.32
N ARG A 78 -11.83 -4.37 12.19
CA ARG A 78 -10.83 -3.57 11.48
C ARG A 78 -9.43 -3.68 12.08
N THR A 79 -9.33 -3.65 13.41
CA THR A 79 -8.05 -3.77 14.11
C THR A 79 -7.39 -5.12 13.80
N GLU A 80 -8.20 -6.18 13.82
CA GLU A 80 -7.73 -7.53 13.54
C GLU A 80 -7.37 -7.75 12.06
N LEU A 81 -8.18 -7.24 11.13
CA LEU A 81 -7.87 -7.28 9.69
C LEU A 81 -6.62 -6.46 9.34
N ALA A 82 -6.38 -5.33 10.03
CA ALA A 82 -5.16 -4.54 9.88
C ALA A 82 -3.93 -5.33 10.37
N TRP A 83 -4.03 -5.97 11.54
CA TRP A 83 -2.98 -6.85 12.06
C TRP A 83 -2.66 -7.99 11.09
N LEU A 84 -3.66 -8.73 10.63
CA LEU A 84 -3.49 -9.87 9.72
C LEU A 84 -2.88 -9.42 8.39
N SER A 85 -3.47 -8.41 7.74
CA SER A 85 -3.01 -7.94 6.44
C SER A 85 -1.61 -7.32 6.48
N GLY A 86 -1.25 -6.68 7.60
CA GLY A 86 0.09 -6.17 7.86
C GLY A 86 1.10 -7.31 8.01
N THR A 87 0.81 -8.32 8.82
CA THR A 87 1.68 -9.48 9.05
C THR A 87 1.97 -10.21 7.75
N LEU A 88 0.93 -10.54 6.97
CA LEU A 88 1.07 -11.22 5.67
C LEU A 88 1.79 -10.37 4.60
N ALA A 89 1.88 -9.05 4.77
CA ALA A 89 2.53 -8.18 3.79
C ALA A 89 4.05 -8.11 3.97
N LEU A 90 4.58 -8.46 5.15
CA LEU A 90 5.99 -8.27 5.49
C LEU A 90 6.93 -9.11 4.62
N GLU A 91 6.55 -10.36 4.35
CA GLU A 91 7.36 -11.27 3.53
C GLU A 91 7.52 -10.71 2.11
N GLN A 92 6.40 -10.43 1.43
CA GLN A 92 6.42 -9.84 0.08
C GLN A 92 7.13 -8.48 0.04
N ALA A 93 7.00 -7.67 1.09
CA ALA A 93 7.69 -6.38 1.19
C ALA A 93 9.21 -6.56 1.24
N CYS A 94 9.71 -7.56 1.96
CA CYS A 94 11.15 -7.88 1.99
C CYS A 94 11.63 -8.33 0.60
N THR A 95 10.90 -9.24 -0.05
CA THR A 95 11.24 -9.73 -1.41
C THR A 95 11.26 -8.59 -2.42
N SER A 96 10.19 -7.80 -2.49
CA SER A 96 10.06 -6.69 -3.45
C SER A 96 11.15 -5.63 -3.23
N ARG A 97 11.47 -5.34 -1.96
CA ARG A 97 12.54 -4.39 -1.61
C ARG A 97 13.92 -4.91 -2.00
N LEU A 98 14.19 -6.20 -1.82
CA LEU A 98 15.46 -6.81 -2.22
C LEU A 98 15.66 -6.72 -3.73
N VAL A 99 14.68 -7.16 -4.52
CA VAL A 99 14.71 -7.07 -5.99
C VAL A 99 14.99 -5.63 -6.43
N ARG A 100 14.21 -4.68 -5.89
CA ARG A 100 14.34 -3.25 -6.23
C ARG A 100 15.74 -2.68 -5.95
N LEU A 101 16.34 -3.02 -4.81
CA LEU A 101 17.66 -2.51 -4.41
C LEU A 101 18.80 -3.18 -5.20
N VAL A 102 18.70 -4.47 -5.50
CA VAL A 102 19.69 -5.19 -6.31
C VAL A 102 19.66 -4.72 -7.75
N ASP A 103 18.47 -4.51 -8.31
CA ASP A 103 18.31 -3.93 -9.66
C ASP A 103 18.89 -2.52 -9.73
N ALA A 104 18.61 -1.68 -8.73
CA ALA A 104 19.17 -0.34 -8.65
C ALA A 104 20.70 -0.34 -8.55
N LEU A 105 21.28 -1.19 -7.70
CA LEU A 105 22.73 -1.37 -7.61
C LEU A 105 23.36 -1.82 -8.94
N SER A 106 22.69 -2.72 -9.66
CA SER A 106 23.13 -3.20 -10.97
C SER A 106 23.12 -2.08 -12.01
N ARG A 107 22.04 -1.28 -12.06
CA ARG A 107 21.95 -0.10 -12.95
C ARG A 107 23.03 0.95 -12.65
N LEU A 108 23.27 1.23 -11.37
CA LEU A 108 24.29 2.19 -10.93
C LEU A 108 25.71 1.70 -11.21
N SER A 109 25.97 0.39 -11.08
CA SER A 109 27.28 -0.21 -11.34
C SER A 109 27.63 -0.23 -12.83
N ASN A 110 26.62 -0.35 -13.71
CA ASN A 110 26.80 -0.38 -15.16
C ASN A 110 26.87 1.03 -15.80
N GLY A 111 26.97 2.09 -14.99
CA GLY A 111 27.11 3.48 -15.48
C GLY A 111 25.84 4.10 -16.09
N GLY A 112 24.67 3.48 -15.89
CA GLY A 112 23.40 3.91 -16.51
C GLY A 112 22.61 4.97 -15.75
N GLY A 113 23.17 5.61 -14.71
CA GLY A 113 22.45 6.55 -13.84
C GLY A 113 22.87 8.01 -14.05
N PRO A 114 21.96 9.00 -13.89
CA PRO A 114 22.24 10.43 -14.04
C PRO A 114 22.90 11.00 -12.76
N VAL A 115 24.04 10.46 -12.34
CA VAL A 115 24.78 10.95 -11.17
C VAL A 115 26.02 11.72 -11.65
N PRO A 116 26.35 12.91 -11.08
CA PRO A 116 27.50 13.69 -11.51
C PRO A 116 28.79 12.88 -11.36
N ALA A 117 29.59 12.84 -12.42
CA ALA A 117 30.89 12.18 -12.42
C ALA A 117 31.80 12.79 -11.36
N ALA A 118 32.09 12.04 -10.30
CA ALA A 118 33.15 12.39 -9.37
C ALA A 118 34.49 12.35 -10.12
N ARG A 119 35.24 13.46 -10.09
CA ARG A 119 36.57 13.57 -10.69
C ARG A 119 37.54 12.58 -10.02
N GLY A 120 38.03 11.60 -10.77
CA GLY A 120 39.11 10.70 -10.34
C GLY A 120 39.11 9.36 -11.06
N THR A 121 39.95 9.23 -12.09
CA THR A 121 40.07 8.09 -13.02
C THR A 121 40.73 6.82 -12.44
N GLU A 122 40.67 6.60 -11.13
CA GLU A 122 41.17 5.38 -10.46
C GLU A 122 40.11 4.66 -9.60
N GLY A 123 38.90 5.23 -9.47
CA GLY A 123 37.85 4.74 -8.56
C GLY A 123 36.87 3.70 -9.11
N GLY A 124 36.91 3.38 -10.41
CA GLY A 124 35.91 2.52 -11.07
C GLY A 124 35.84 1.10 -10.52
N THR A 125 36.99 0.48 -10.21
CA THR A 125 37.07 -0.88 -9.64
C THR A 125 36.71 -0.92 -8.15
N GLY A 126 36.98 0.15 -7.41
CA GLY A 126 36.55 0.28 -6.01
C GLY A 126 35.04 0.42 -5.87
N LEU A 127 34.39 1.10 -6.82
CA LEU A 127 32.93 1.26 -6.88
C LEU A 127 32.22 -0.06 -7.19
N THR A 128 32.74 -0.86 -8.12
CA THR A 128 32.15 -2.17 -8.44
C THR A 128 32.29 -3.16 -7.27
N VAL A 129 33.44 -3.19 -6.59
CA VAL A 129 33.64 -4.01 -5.38
C VAL A 129 32.77 -3.50 -4.22
N GLY A 130 32.63 -2.17 -4.07
CA GLY A 130 31.76 -1.54 -3.08
C GLY A 130 30.29 -1.90 -3.27
N ALA A 131 29.80 -1.82 -4.52
CA ALA A 131 28.44 -2.18 -4.91
C ALA A 131 28.15 -3.67 -4.73
N ALA A 132 29.07 -4.56 -5.12
CA ALA A 132 28.94 -5.99 -4.89
C ALA A 132 28.82 -6.33 -3.39
N ARG A 133 29.66 -5.73 -2.54
CA ARG A 133 29.59 -5.89 -1.08
C ARG A 133 28.31 -5.30 -0.48
N ALA A 134 27.83 -4.17 -1.00
CA ALA A 134 26.57 -3.57 -0.59
C ALA A 134 25.38 -4.47 -0.94
N GLY A 135 25.37 -5.05 -2.15
CA GLY A 135 24.38 -6.02 -2.60
C GLY A 135 24.34 -7.24 -1.68
N ALA A 136 25.49 -7.87 -1.42
CA ALA A 136 25.58 -9.03 -0.52
C ALA A 136 25.12 -8.72 0.91
N LEU A 137 25.41 -7.51 1.42
CA LEU A 137 24.95 -7.07 2.74
C LEU A 137 23.41 -6.95 2.78
N LEU A 138 22.82 -6.27 1.79
CA LEU A 138 21.38 -6.08 1.69
C LEU A 138 20.65 -7.42 1.49
N GLU A 139 21.16 -8.28 0.63
CA GLU A 139 20.65 -9.63 0.40
C GLU A 139 20.62 -10.43 1.70
N ARG A 140 21.72 -10.45 2.45
CA ARG A 140 21.77 -11.12 3.75
C ARG A 140 20.74 -10.55 4.72
N GLN A 141 20.66 -9.22 4.87
CA GLN A 141 19.75 -8.59 5.82
C GLN A 141 18.27 -8.81 5.47
N LEU A 142 17.91 -8.60 4.20
CA LEU A 142 16.53 -8.74 3.73
C LEU A 142 16.10 -10.20 3.65
N THR A 143 17.01 -11.13 3.35
CA THR A 143 16.72 -12.57 3.43
C THR A 143 16.41 -12.99 4.86
N LEU A 144 17.21 -12.55 5.84
CA LEU A 144 16.95 -12.82 7.25
C LEU A 144 15.62 -12.21 7.71
N ALA A 145 15.33 -10.97 7.29
CA ALA A 145 14.05 -10.32 7.58
C ALA A 145 12.87 -11.08 6.95
N ARG A 146 13.03 -11.54 5.70
CA ARG A 146 12.04 -12.36 4.99
C ARG A 146 11.76 -13.67 5.71
N THR A 147 12.79 -14.42 6.13
CA THR A 147 12.61 -15.68 6.87
C THR A 147 11.88 -15.44 8.20
N ARG A 148 12.20 -14.36 8.93
CA ARG A 148 11.47 -13.99 10.15
C ARG A 148 10.01 -13.63 9.86
N ALA A 149 9.76 -12.86 8.81
CA ALA A 149 8.41 -12.49 8.38
C ALA A 149 7.59 -13.71 7.94
N HIS A 150 8.23 -14.66 7.26
CA HIS A 150 7.62 -15.92 6.85
C HIS A 150 7.20 -16.74 8.08
N SER A 151 8.10 -16.97 9.03
CA SER A 151 7.77 -17.67 10.27
C SER A 151 6.68 -16.95 11.08
N ALA A 152 6.71 -15.62 11.16
CA ALA A 152 5.67 -14.83 11.82
C ALA A 152 4.30 -14.97 11.13
N SER A 153 4.28 -15.06 9.79
CA SER A 153 3.05 -15.27 9.02
C SER A 153 2.46 -16.65 9.28
N LEU A 154 3.27 -17.70 9.27
CA LEU A 154 2.84 -19.05 9.61
C LEU A 154 2.32 -19.14 11.06
N GLN A 155 3.01 -18.51 12.01
CA GLN A 155 2.57 -18.46 13.41
C GLN A 155 1.24 -17.70 13.57
N ALA A 156 1.08 -16.58 12.87
CA ALA A 156 -0.15 -15.81 12.90
C ALA A 156 -1.33 -16.62 12.34
N LEU A 157 -1.15 -17.31 11.21
CA LEU A 157 -2.17 -18.15 10.59
C LEU A 157 -2.53 -19.39 11.43
N GLY A 158 -1.61 -19.89 12.24
CA GLY A 158 -1.89 -20.98 13.20
C GLY A 158 -2.44 -20.53 14.55
N SER A 159 -2.68 -19.23 14.75
CA SER A 159 -3.07 -18.69 16.06
C SER A 159 -4.58 -18.68 16.28
N ALA A 160 -5.01 -18.81 17.54
CA ALA A 160 -6.42 -18.62 17.93
C ALA A 160 -6.95 -17.22 17.53
N ARG A 161 -6.07 -16.21 17.55
CA ARG A 161 -6.40 -14.85 17.10
C ARG A 161 -6.82 -14.82 15.64
N PHE A 162 -6.10 -15.52 14.77
CA PHE A 162 -6.46 -15.64 13.36
C PHE A 162 -7.78 -16.40 13.15
N HIS A 163 -7.98 -17.52 13.85
CA HIS A 163 -9.23 -18.27 13.74
C HIS A 163 -10.45 -17.43 14.13
N ALA A 164 -10.34 -16.62 15.19
CA ALA A 164 -11.41 -15.68 15.56
C ALA A 164 -11.72 -14.65 14.44
N VAL A 165 -10.70 -14.21 13.68
CA VAL A 165 -10.91 -13.35 12.51
C VAL A 165 -11.59 -14.09 11.38
N ALA A 166 -11.14 -15.32 11.09
CA ALA A 166 -11.75 -16.15 10.05
C ALA A 166 -13.22 -16.43 10.35
N ASP A 167 -13.56 -16.74 11.60
CA ASP A 167 -14.94 -16.95 12.06
C ASP A 167 -15.77 -15.67 11.95
N ALA A 168 -15.23 -14.52 12.37
CA ALA A 168 -15.91 -13.23 12.23
C ALA A 168 -16.17 -12.86 10.76
N VAL A 169 -15.24 -13.18 9.85
CA VAL A 169 -15.43 -12.97 8.41
C VAL A 169 -16.40 -13.99 7.81
N ALA A 170 -16.43 -15.23 8.33
CA ALA A 170 -17.41 -16.23 7.93
C ALA A 170 -18.84 -15.80 8.30
N LEU A 171 -19.04 -15.25 9.51
CA LEU A 171 -20.31 -14.66 9.91
C LEU A 171 -20.67 -13.46 9.03
N LEU A 172 -19.70 -12.59 8.74
CA LEU A 172 -19.88 -11.46 7.82
C LEU A 172 -20.31 -11.88 6.41
N ALA A 173 -19.95 -13.08 5.96
CA ALA A 173 -20.38 -13.61 4.66
C ALA A 173 -21.88 -13.93 4.60
N SER A 174 -22.55 -14.05 5.76
CA SER A 174 -23.98 -14.35 5.86
C SER A 174 -24.81 -13.18 6.37
N GLU A 175 -24.30 -12.41 7.32
CA GLU A 175 -25.02 -11.30 7.95
C GLU A 175 -24.09 -10.13 8.22
N VAL A 176 -24.54 -8.91 7.90
CA VAL A 176 -23.81 -7.68 8.21
C VAL A 176 -24.39 -7.06 9.48
N PRO A 177 -23.61 -6.88 10.57
CA PRO A 177 -24.07 -6.19 11.77
C PRO A 177 -24.32 -4.69 11.50
N LEU A 178 -25.57 -4.36 11.22
CA LEU A 178 -26.02 -2.99 10.97
C LEU A 178 -26.21 -2.22 12.28
N GLY A 179 -25.85 -0.95 12.26
CA GLY A 179 -26.19 0.00 13.33
C GLY A 179 -27.58 0.60 13.12
N PRO A 180 -28.06 1.45 14.04
CA PRO A 180 -29.39 2.10 13.91
C PRO A 180 -29.57 2.87 12.60
N ALA A 181 -28.51 3.49 12.08
CA ALA A 181 -28.54 4.21 10.81
C ALA A 181 -28.45 3.30 9.57
N GLY A 182 -28.10 2.02 9.73
CA GLY A 182 -28.03 1.05 8.62
C GLY A 182 -29.39 0.67 8.05
N SER A 183 -30.46 0.80 8.85
CA SER A 183 -31.85 0.56 8.41
C SER A 183 -32.53 1.81 7.83
N ALA A 184 -31.84 2.97 7.80
CA ALA A 184 -32.38 4.17 7.18
C ALA A 184 -32.38 4.05 5.65
N PRO A 185 -33.24 4.81 4.94
CA PRO A 185 -33.27 4.84 3.48
C PRO A 185 -31.88 5.17 2.92
N ALA A 186 -31.39 4.36 1.97
CA ALA A 186 -30.03 4.48 1.44
C ALA A 186 -29.74 5.88 0.89
N ILE A 187 -30.72 6.46 0.17
CA ILE A 187 -30.64 7.78 -0.45
C ILE A 187 -30.36 8.91 0.55
N GLU A 188 -30.68 8.73 1.83
CA GLU A 188 -30.49 9.76 2.86
C GLU A 188 -29.12 9.68 3.52
N VAL A 189 -28.53 8.47 3.63
CA VAL A 189 -27.40 8.23 4.54
C VAL A 189 -26.17 7.61 3.90
N ILE A 190 -26.27 7.03 2.70
CA ILE A 190 -25.18 6.22 2.14
C ILE A 190 -24.08 7.05 1.47
N ASP A 191 -24.43 8.19 0.88
CA ASP A 191 -23.50 9.04 0.14
C ASP A 191 -22.61 9.86 1.09
N ALA A 192 -23.16 10.34 2.21
CA ALA A 192 -22.46 11.21 3.16
C ALA A 192 -21.11 10.64 3.66
N PRO A 193 -20.99 9.35 4.05
CA PRO A 193 -19.70 8.77 4.40
C PRO A 193 -18.69 8.71 3.25
N ALA A 194 -19.14 8.43 2.02
CA ALA A 194 -18.27 8.36 0.85
C ALA A 194 -17.77 9.75 0.43
N GLU A 195 -18.66 10.75 0.44
CA GLU A 195 -18.30 12.15 0.22
C GLU A 195 -17.31 12.65 1.28
N LEU A 196 -17.45 12.25 2.55
CA LEU A 196 -16.48 12.60 3.59
C LEU A 196 -15.10 11.98 3.31
N ALA A 197 -15.04 10.74 2.82
CA ALA A 197 -13.79 10.11 2.43
C ALA A 197 -13.12 10.84 1.25
N GLU A 198 -13.91 11.27 0.27
CA GLU A 198 -13.45 12.09 -0.84
C GLU A 198 -12.93 13.45 -0.37
N ARG A 199 -13.71 14.20 0.42
CA ARG A 199 -13.29 15.51 0.97
C ARG A 199 -11.97 15.40 1.73
N ARG A 200 -11.82 14.39 2.59
CA ARG A 200 -10.55 14.14 3.32
C ARG A 200 -9.38 13.87 2.37
N LEU A 201 -9.61 13.15 1.27
CA LEU A 201 -8.61 12.93 0.24
C LEU A 201 -8.23 14.25 -0.44
N LEU A 202 -9.22 15.04 -0.87
CA LEU A 202 -8.99 16.34 -1.50
C LEU A 202 -8.22 17.29 -0.58
N ASP A 203 -8.60 17.37 0.70
CA ASP A 203 -7.92 18.17 1.71
C ASP A 203 -6.46 17.72 1.91
N ALA A 204 -6.23 16.40 1.99
CA ALA A 204 -4.88 15.85 2.13
C ALA A 204 -4.02 16.14 0.90
N VAL A 205 -4.57 16.03 -0.31
CA VAL A 205 -3.86 16.37 -1.56
C VAL A 205 -3.57 17.87 -1.64
N ALA A 206 -4.52 18.72 -1.24
CA ALA A 206 -4.32 20.17 -1.19
C ALA A 206 -3.22 20.58 -0.21
N ALA A 207 -3.02 19.82 0.87
CA ALA A 207 -1.95 20.03 1.83
C ALA A 207 -0.57 19.52 1.37
N LEU A 208 -0.47 18.77 0.26
CA LEU A 208 0.80 18.28 -0.25
C LEU A 208 1.64 19.40 -0.87
N PRO A 209 2.98 19.34 -0.78
CA PRO A 209 3.88 20.32 -1.38
C PRO A 209 4.00 20.10 -2.91
N LEU A 210 2.88 20.09 -3.64
CA LEU A 210 2.80 19.79 -5.07
C LEU A 210 3.60 20.75 -5.94
N ALA A 211 3.78 22.01 -5.50
CA ALA A 211 4.62 22.98 -6.21
C ALA A 211 6.11 22.57 -6.24
N ARG A 212 6.60 21.91 -5.18
CA ARG A 212 7.98 21.41 -5.12
C ARG A 212 8.18 20.09 -5.87
N ALA A 213 7.10 19.32 -6.04
CA ALA A 213 7.08 18.08 -6.81
C ALA A 213 7.02 18.31 -8.33
N ALA A 214 6.99 19.56 -8.81
CA ALA A 214 6.85 19.91 -10.22
C ALA A 214 8.08 19.59 -11.10
N HIS A 215 9.22 19.27 -10.47
CA HIS A 215 10.44 18.89 -11.16
C HIS A 215 10.89 17.49 -10.72
N PRO A 216 11.17 16.55 -11.65
CA PRO A 216 11.61 15.19 -11.33
C PRO A 216 12.90 15.12 -10.49
N TYR A 217 13.71 16.17 -10.54
CA TYR A 217 14.98 16.29 -9.82
C TYR A 217 15.01 17.61 -9.06
N ASN A 218 14.43 17.65 -7.86
CA ASN A 218 14.51 18.83 -7.01
C ASN A 218 15.78 18.74 -6.13
N ALA A 219 16.82 19.48 -6.49
CA ALA A 219 18.12 19.44 -5.80
C ALA A 219 18.04 19.85 -4.32
N ASP A 220 17.04 20.65 -3.94
CA ASP A 220 16.82 21.11 -2.56
C ASP A 220 16.31 19.99 -1.61
N ALA A 221 15.80 18.88 -2.15
CA ALA A 221 15.30 17.75 -1.37
C ALA A 221 16.42 16.85 -0.80
N LEU A 222 17.69 17.05 -1.21
CA LEU A 222 18.85 16.28 -0.75
C LEU A 222 19.41 16.74 0.62
N ALA A 223 18.81 17.75 1.26
CA ALA A 223 19.16 18.11 2.63
C ALA A 223 18.80 16.95 3.60
N LEU A 224 19.83 16.16 3.95
CA LEU A 224 19.76 15.01 4.85
C LEU A 224 19.07 15.39 6.17
N ALA A 225 18.00 14.65 6.51
CA ALA A 225 17.05 14.79 7.62
C ALA A 225 15.70 15.47 7.31
N ALA A 226 15.59 16.38 6.34
CA ALA A 226 14.31 17.02 6.02
C ALA A 226 13.40 16.16 5.12
N GLY A 227 13.97 15.19 4.38
CA GLY A 227 13.25 14.37 3.40
C GLY A 227 12.32 13.29 4.01
N GLU A 228 12.70 12.67 5.12
CA GLU A 228 11.88 11.61 5.76
C GLU A 228 10.62 12.18 6.43
N SER A 229 10.72 13.37 7.06
CA SER A 229 9.55 14.08 7.59
C SER A 229 8.54 14.48 6.51
N GLN A 230 9.00 14.58 5.26
CA GLN A 230 8.13 14.92 4.13
C GLN A 230 7.35 13.71 3.61
N ASP A 231 7.71 12.46 3.95
CA ASP A 231 7.05 11.26 3.40
C ASP A 231 5.70 10.97 4.07
N ALA A 232 5.49 11.42 5.31
CA ALA A 232 4.27 11.12 6.09
C ALA A 232 2.96 11.65 5.44
N PRO A 233 2.88 12.91 4.96
CA PRO A 233 1.71 13.39 4.22
C PRO A 233 1.39 12.58 2.96
N TRP A 234 2.40 12.09 2.24
CA TRP A 234 2.22 11.25 1.05
C TRP A 234 1.68 9.87 1.42
N HIS A 235 2.20 9.26 2.49
CA HIS A 235 1.67 7.98 3.00
C HIS A 235 0.24 8.12 3.49
N GLN A 236 -0.12 9.23 4.14
CA GLN A 236 -1.48 9.52 4.54
C GLN A 236 -2.41 9.69 3.33
N THR A 237 -1.99 10.46 2.33
CA THR A 237 -2.75 10.63 1.07
C THR A 237 -2.98 9.28 0.38
N ARG A 238 -1.96 8.41 0.36
CA ARG A 238 -2.06 7.06 -0.18
C ARG A 238 -3.10 6.21 0.55
N LEU A 239 -3.17 6.33 1.88
CA LEU A 239 -4.19 5.65 2.68
C LEU A 239 -5.59 6.17 2.34
N LEU A 240 -5.77 7.50 2.29
CA LEU A 240 -7.04 8.14 1.98
C LEU A 240 -7.53 7.83 0.57
N LEU A 241 -6.64 7.82 -0.41
CA LEU A 241 -6.96 7.44 -1.79
C LEU A 241 -7.47 6.00 -1.86
N ARG A 242 -6.84 5.09 -1.10
CA ARG A 242 -7.28 3.70 -1.02
C ARG A 242 -8.65 3.58 -0.35
N LEU A 243 -8.92 4.36 0.70
CA LEU A 243 -10.23 4.37 1.37
C LEU A 243 -11.34 4.91 0.47
N HIS A 244 -11.06 6.00 -0.26
CA HIS A 244 -11.99 6.56 -1.25
C HIS A 244 -12.30 5.52 -2.34
N ARG A 245 -11.28 4.87 -2.92
CA ARG A 245 -11.49 3.79 -3.90
C ARG A 245 -12.37 2.66 -3.37
N TYR A 246 -12.16 2.21 -2.13
CA TYR A 246 -13.00 1.15 -1.54
C TYR A 246 -14.43 1.63 -1.25
N ALA A 247 -14.62 2.91 -0.94
CA ALA A 247 -15.95 3.50 -0.82
C ALA A 247 -16.67 3.50 -2.18
N THR A 248 -16.00 3.92 -3.25
CA THR A 248 -16.55 3.90 -4.61
C THR A 248 -16.86 2.48 -5.07
N GLU A 249 -15.97 1.51 -4.81
CA GLU A 249 -16.20 0.09 -5.10
C GLU A 249 -17.43 -0.47 -4.36
N ALA A 250 -17.69 -0.02 -3.14
CA ALA A 250 -18.83 -0.47 -2.34
C ALA A 250 -20.17 0.13 -2.80
N LEU A 251 -20.17 1.37 -3.27
CA LEU A 251 -21.36 2.03 -3.80
C LEU A 251 -21.69 1.62 -5.25
N HIS A 252 -20.68 1.27 -6.04
CA HIS A 252 -20.83 0.97 -7.47
C HIS A 252 -20.39 -0.47 -7.78
N THR A 253 -21.11 -1.45 -7.24
CA THR A 253 -20.87 -2.87 -7.50
C THR A 253 -21.11 -3.20 -8.98
N GLY A 254 -20.07 -3.10 -9.80
CA GLY A 254 -20.12 -3.37 -11.25
C GLY A 254 -19.65 -2.23 -12.16
N GLY A 255 -19.30 -1.06 -11.61
CA GLY A 255 -18.67 0.02 -12.37
C GLY A 255 -17.23 -0.34 -12.78
N GLU A 256 -16.79 0.16 -13.94
CA GLU A 256 -15.39 0.06 -14.32
C GLU A 256 -14.52 0.87 -13.34
N PRO A 257 -13.35 0.33 -12.91
CA PRO A 257 -12.45 1.07 -12.04
C PRO A 257 -11.94 2.32 -12.74
N ASP A 258 -11.98 3.47 -12.07
CA ASP A 258 -11.38 4.69 -12.58
C ASP A 258 -9.87 4.50 -12.81
N ALA A 259 -9.49 4.47 -14.09
CA ALA A 259 -8.11 4.26 -14.53
C ALA A 259 -7.16 5.36 -14.02
N HIS A 260 -7.65 6.60 -13.89
CA HIS A 260 -6.84 7.72 -13.42
C HIS A 260 -6.56 7.62 -11.92
N LEU A 261 -7.55 7.25 -11.11
CA LEU A 261 -7.34 6.96 -9.68
C LEU A 261 -6.40 5.76 -9.48
N TYR A 262 -6.41 4.79 -10.39
CA TYR A 262 -5.48 3.66 -10.35
C TYR A 262 -4.04 4.09 -10.62
N GLU A 263 -3.79 4.92 -11.64
CA GLU A 263 -2.46 5.46 -11.92
C GLU A 263 -1.93 6.36 -10.78
N ALA A 264 -2.80 7.19 -10.20
CA ALA A 264 -2.46 7.99 -9.02
C ALA A 264 -2.08 7.07 -7.82
N ALA A 265 -2.85 6.01 -7.57
CA ALA A 265 -2.54 5.05 -6.51
C ALA A 265 -1.21 4.33 -6.77
N ARG A 266 -0.95 3.93 -8.02
CA ARG A 266 0.30 3.28 -8.43
C ARG A 266 1.51 4.19 -8.23
N ALA A 267 1.38 5.49 -8.50
CA ALA A 267 2.42 6.47 -8.22
C ALA A 267 2.73 6.56 -6.72
N LEU A 268 1.70 6.58 -5.86
CA LEU A 268 1.90 6.60 -4.40
C LEU A 268 2.44 5.28 -3.83
N ASP A 269 2.12 4.13 -4.44
CA ASP A 269 2.75 2.85 -4.09
C ASP A 269 4.25 2.87 -4.44
N ARG A 270 4.62 3.37 -5.63
CA ARG A 270 6.03 3.57 -6.00
C ARG A 270 6.76 4.51 -5.04
N HIS A 271 6.13 5.61 -4.63
CA HIS A 271 6.67 6.52 -3.61
C HIS A 271 7.00 5.77 -2.31
N ARG A 272 6.05 5.01 -1.78
CA ARG A 272 6.21 4.25 -0.53
C ARG A 272 7.33 3.21 -0.66
N ASP A 273 7.37 2.47 -1.75
CA ASP A 273 8.39 1.45 -1.96
C ASP A 273 9.80 2.07 -2.14
N ALA A 274 9.87 3.26 -2.76
CA ALA A 274 11.09 4.05 -2.86
C ALA A 274 11.59 4.57 -1.51
N ALA A 275 10.70 5.15 -0.71
CA ALA A 275 11.03 5.65 0.62
C ALA A 275 11.52 4.51 1.55
N GLU A 276 10.85 3.36 1.54
CA GLU A 276 11.26 2.20 2.35
C GLU A 276 12.61 1.61 1.90
N ALA A 277 12.87 1.58 0.59
CA ALA A 277 14.15 1.14 0.05
C ALA A 277 15.29 2.11 0.41
N ALA A 278 15.04 3.43 0.35
CA ALA A 278 15.98 4.45 0.80
C ALA A 278 16.32 4.29 2.28
N SER A 279 15.31 4.04 3.12
CA SER A 279 15.49 3.80 4.55
C SER A 279 16.29 2.52 4.83
N ALA A 280 16.04 1.45 4.07
CA ALA A 280 16.80 0.21 4.18
C ALA A 280 18.27 0.38 3.78
N ALA A 281 18.56 1.13 2.70
CA ALA A 281 19.94 1.45 2.31
C ALA A 281 20.66 2.28 3.38
N ALA A 282 19.99 3.29 3.95
CA ALA A 282 20.54 4.11 5.04
C ALA A 282 20.77 3.28 6.32
N ALA A 283 19.85 2.36 6.65
CA ALA A 283 20.01 1.45 7.78
C ALA A 283 21.19 0.49 7.57
N ALA A 284 21.35 -0.06 6.37
CA ALA A 284 22.48 -0.91 6.02
C ALA A 284 23.81 -0.17 6.12
N ALA A 285 23.85 1.13 5.75
CA ALA A 285 25.05 1.96 5.87
C ALA A 285 25.49 2.20 7.32
N ARG A 286 24.58 2.04 8.30
CA ARG A 286 24.90 2.10 9.75
C ARG A 286 25.42 0.78 10.33
N THR A 287 25.59 -0.26 9.50
CA THR A 287 26.13 -1.55 9.96
C THR A 287 27.60 -1.37 10.39
N PRO A 288 28.00 -1.85 11.59
CA PRO A 288 29.37 -1.71 12.05
C PRO A 288 30.36 -2.47 11.17
N ARG A 289 31.58 -1.94 11.03
CA ARG A 289 32.73 -2.55 10.32
C ARG A 289 32.51 -2.82 8.81
N ILE A 290 31.64 -2.06 8.15
CA ILE A 290 31.58 -2.08 6.68
C ILE A 290 32.74 -1.29 6.06
N ALA A 291 33.20 -1.71 4.88
CA ALA A 291 34.27 -0.99 4.17
C ALA A 291 33.77 0.39 3.68
N PRO A 292 34.63 1.42 3.60
CA PRO A 292 34.24 2.74 3.10
C PRO A 292 33.61 2.72 1.70
N ALA A 293 34.12 1.88 0.79
CA ALA A 293 33.55 1.70 -0.54
C ALA A 293 32.10 1.15 -0.51
N THR A 294 31.79 0.28 0.47
CA THR A 294 30.43 -0.25 0.68
C THR A 294 29.51 0.82 1.24
N ALA A 295 29.99 1.61 2.21
CA ALA A 295 29.23 2.74 2.75
C ALA A 295 28.92 3.79 1.66
N TYR A 296 29.89 4.09 0.80
CA TYR A 296 29.70 4.97 -0.35
C TYR A 296 28.63 4.43 -1.31
N ALA A 297 28.72 3.16 -1.72
CA ALA A 297 27.73 2.54 -2.61
C ALA A 297 26.31 2.58 -2.02
N LEU A 298 26.15 2.35 -0.71
CA LEU A 298 24.87 2.46 -0.01
C LEU A 298 24.36 3.91 0.05
N GLY A 299 25.26 4.89 0.16
CA GLY A 299 24.93 6.32 0.07
C GLY A 299 24.41 6.72 -1.31
N VAL A 300 25.07 6.27 -2.39
CA VAL A 300 24.60 6.48 -3.77
C VAL A 300 23.25 5.80 -4.01
N LEU A 301 23.10 4.56 -3.53
CA LEU A 301 21.83 3.83 -3.62
C LEU A 301 20.70 4.53 -2.87
N HIS A 302 20.97 5.07 -1.67
CA HIS A 302 20.00 5.88 -0.93
C HIS A 302 19.57 7.11 -1.74
N ALA A 303 20.54 7.85 -2.31
CA ALA A 303 20.24 9.03 -3.14
C ALA A 303 19.41 8.68 -4.39
N ASP A 304 19.74 7.59 -5.08
CA ASP A 304 18.95 7.05 -6.19
C ASP A 304 17.50 6.79 -5.77
N GLN A 305 17.29 6.16 -4.60
CA GLN A 305 15.94 5.93 -4.09
C GLN A 305 15.20 7.19 -3.68
N ARG A 306 15.90 8.23 -3.21
CA ARG A 306 15.28 9.54 -2.96
C ARG A 306 14.88 10.24 -4.26
N HIS A 307 15.64 10.09 -5.34
CA HIS A 307 15.21 10.58 -6.65
C HIS A 307 13.96 9.87 -7.16
N GLU A 308 13.88 8.54 -6.99
CA GLU A 308 12.66 7.77 -7.31
C GLU A 308 11.44 8.21 -6.48
N VAL A 309 11.64 8.61 -5.22
CA VAL A 309 10.58 9.23 -4.40
C VAL A 309 10.06 10.51 -5.06
N GLU A 310 10.95 11.44 -5.45
CA GLU A 310 10.52 12.68 -6.12
C GLU A 310 9.88 12.43 -7.50
N ALA A 311 10.41 11.49 -8.28
CA ALA A 311 9.82 11.08 -9.54
C ALA A 311 8.41 10.51 -9.36
N ALA A 312 8.17 9.74 -8.30
CA ALA A 312 6.85 9.23 -7.96
C ALA A 312 5.87 10.33 -7.53
N ARG A 313 6.35 11.36 -6.80
CA ARG A 313 5.55 12.54 -6.44
C ARG A 313 5.13 13.35 -7.67
N PHE A 314 6.06 13.56 -8.61
CA PHE A 314 5.77 14.19 -9.89
C PHE A 314 4.74 13.36 -10.70
N ALA A 315 4.94 12.04 -10.79
CA ALA A 315 4.00 11.16 -11.50
C ALA A 315 2.59 11.19 -10.89
N PHE A 316 2.48 11.22 -9.55
CA PHE A 316 1.21 11.39 -8.86
C PHE A 316 0.55 12.72 -9.23
N GLN A 317 1.30 13.83 -9.22
CA GLN A 317 0.77 15.14 -9.58
C GLN A 317 0.21 15.17 -11.00
N GLN A 318 0.89 14.54 -11.97
CA GLN A 318 0.41 14.46 -13.35
C GLN A 318 -0.86 13.61 -13.45
N ALA A 319 -0.87 12.41 -12.84
CA ALA A 319 -2.05 11.56 -12.83
C ALA A 319 -3.26 12.25 -12.18
N TRP A 320 -3.03 12.91 -11.04
CA TRP A 320 -4.07 13.61 -10.28
C TRP A 320 -4.67 14.80 -11.05
N ARG A 321 -3.83 15.58 -11.75
CA ARG A 321 -4.31 16.68 -12.61
C ARG A 321 -5.27 16.17 -13.68
N THR A 322 -4.96 15.04 -14.30
CA THR A 322 -5.83 14.42 -15.30
C THR A 322 -7.14 13.91 -14.69
N THR A 323 -7.12 13.37 -13.47
CA THR A 323 -8.34 12.99 -12.74
C THR A 323 -9.25 14.20 -12.46
N THR A 324 -8.66 15.33 -12.07
CA THR A 324 -9.42 16.55 -11.72
C THR A 324 -9.79 17.43 -12.91
N ALA A 325 -9.29 17.13 -14.11
CA ALA A 325 -9.61 17.90 -15.29
C ALA A 325 -11.09 17.65 -15.66
N PRO A 326 -11.89 18.70 -15.92
CA PRO A 326 -13.25 18.49 -16.40
C PRO A 326 -13.19 17.71 -17.71
N VAL A 327 -13.92 16.60 -17.79
CA VAL A 327 -14.14 15.86 -19.04
C VAL A 327 -14.85 16.83 -20.01
N PRO A 328 -14.31 17.06 -21.22
CA PRO A 328 -14.91 17.96 -22.20
C PRO A 328 -16.26 17.46 -22.73
#